data_AF-A0A7K9TZV7-F1
#
_entry.id   AF-A0A7K9TZV7-F1
#
_cell.length_a   1.000
_cell.length_b   1.000
_cell.length_c   1.000
_cell.angle_alpha   90.00
_cell.angle_beta   90.00
_cell.angle_gamma   90.00
#
_symmetry.space_group_name_H-M   'P 1'
#
loop_
_entity.id
_entity.type
_entity.pdbx_description
1 polymer ?
#
loop_
_entity_poly.entity_id
_entity_poly.type
_entity_poly.pdbx_seq_one_letter_code
_entity_poly.pdbx_strand_id
1 'polypeptide(L)' 'LEEYHKKKAVNHLRENLQYMLKGRFVGPRAVPVLAQNRGRKSKDQPPRKVAKKKPEGTVFTEEDFRKFEREYFGRP' A
#
# COMPACT_ATOMS: atom_id res chain seq x y z
N LEU A 1 26.21 -46.21 -35.81
CA LEU A 1 26.10 -44.96 -35.02
C LEU A 1 25.43 -43.84 -35.80
N GLU A 2 25.75 -43.66 -37.09
CA GLU A 2 25.19 -42.59 -37.93
C GLU A 2 23.66 -42.57 -38.03
N GLU A 3 23.01 -43.72 -38.21
CA GLU A 3 21.54 -43.80 -38.29
C GLU A 3 20.82 -43.39 -36.99
N TYR A 4 21.43 -43.64 -35.84
CA TYR A 4 20.84 -43.28 -34.55
C TYR A 4 20.78 -41.76 -34.38
N HIS A 5 21.79 -41.04 -34.86
CA HIS A 5 21.79 -39.57 -34.86
C HIS A 5 20.77 -38.96 -35.84
N LYS A 6 20.42 -39.66 -36.93
CA LYS A 6 19.40 -39.22 -37.90
C LYS A 6 17.97 -39.24 -37.34
N LYS A 7 17.68 -40.16 -36.40
CA LYS A 7 16.36 -40.32 -35.78
C LYS A 7 16.20 -39.57 -34.46
N LYS A 8 17.22 -38.81 -34.01
CA LYS A 8 17.11 -38.05 -32.76
C LYS A 8 16.12 -36.91 -32.94
N ALA A 9 15.13 -36.88 -32.06
CA ALA A 9 14.20 -35.77 -31.97
C ALA A 9 14.98 -34.47 -31.71
N VAL A 10 14.71 -33.45 -32.52
CA VAL A 10 15.32 -32.13 -32.39
C VAL A 10 14.79 -31.49 -31.10
N ASN A 11 15.69 -31.03 -30.24
CA ASN A 11 15.32 -30.39 -28.99
C ASN A 11 15.09 -28.89 -29.21
N HIS A 12 13.82 -28.48 -29.24
CA HIS A 12 13.40 -27.10 -29.43
C HIS A 12 13.24 -26.31 -28.11
N LEU A 13 13.71 -26.83 -26.97
CA LEU A 13 13.49 -26.21 -25.66
C LEU A 13 13.96 -24.75 -25.61
N ARG A 14 15.15 -24.45 -26.14
CA ARG A 14 15.69 -23.08 -26.13
C ARG A 14 14.89 -22.13 -27.01
N GLU A 15 14.46 -22.58 -28.19
CA GLU A 15 13.66 -21.78 -29.13
C GLU A 15 12.27 -21.50 -28.54
N ASN A 16 11.65 -22.50 -27.91
CA ASN A 16 10.38 -22.37 -27.22
C ASN A 16 10.46 -21.41 -26.03
N LEU A 17 11.49 -21.55 -25.18
CA LEU A 17 11.71 -20.63 -24.07
C LEU A 17 11.93 -19.21 -24.57
N GLN A 18 12.70 -19.03 -25.65
CA GLN A 18 12.91 -17.72 -26.23
C GLN A 18 11.59 -17.14 -26.77
N TYR A 19 10.74 -17.94 -27.42
CA TYR A 19 9.42 -17.50 -27.89
C TYR A 19 8.48 -17.10 -26.73
N MET A 20 8.43 -17.90 -25.66
CA MET A 20 7.59 -17.63 -24.49
C MET A 20 8.08 -16.43 -23.67
N LEU A 21 9.40 -16.27 -23.52
CA LEU A 21 10.03 -15.23 -22.70
C LEU A 21 10.34 -13.94 -23.48
N LYS A 22 10.28 -13.95 -24.82
CA LYS A 22 10.16 -12.74 -25.66
C LYS A 22 8.77 -12.10 -25.48
N GLY A 23 8.32 -12.01 -24.23
CA GLY A 23 7.11 -11.34 -23.83
C GLY A 23 7.10 -9.94 -24.44
N ARG A 24 5.93 -9.56 -24.95
CA ARG A 24 5.66 -8.20 -25.39
C ARG A 24 6.09 -7.25 -24.26
N PHE A 25 7.06 -6.39 -24.53
CA PHE A 25 7.27 -5.20 -23.73
C PHE A 25 5.97 -4.39 -23.82
N VAL A 26 5.08 -4.58 -22.85
CA VAL A 26 3.99 -3.66 -22.62
C VAL A 26 4.63 -2.45 -21.96
N GLY A 27 5.23 -1.59 -22.80
CA GLY A 27 5.56 -0.23 -22.37
C GLY A 27 4.33 0.39 -21.73
N PRO A 28 4.48 1.36 -20.81
CA PRO A 28 3.38 1.86 -19.98
C PRO A 28 2.33 2.55 -20.87
N ARG A 29 1.42 1.76 -21.44
CA ARG A 29 0.30 2.20 -22.27
C ARG A 29 -1.03 1.89 -21.60
N ALA A 30 -1.06 2.08 -20.28
CA ALA A 30 -2.30 2.14 -19.50
C ALA A 30 -2.31 3.34 -18.53
N VAL A 31 -1.45 4.34 -18.75
CA VAL A 31 -1.45 5.59 -17.96
C VAL A 31 -2.80 6.31 -18.03
N PRO A 32 -3.49 6.41 -19.20
CA PRO A 32 -4.76 7.10 -19.29
C PRO A 32 -5.87 6.43 -18.47
N VAL A 33 -5.96 5.10 -18.51
CA VAL A 33 -6.98 4.32 -17.79
C VAL A 33 -6.72 4.35 -16.29
N LEU A 34 -5.45 4.29 -15.86
CA LEU A 34 -5.10 4.46 -14.45
C LEU A 34 -5.44 5.87 -13.96
N ALA A 35 -5.19 6.90 -14.76
CA ALA A 35 -5.56 8.27 -14.43
C ALA A 35 -7.08 8.48 -14.37
N GLN A 36 -7.84 7.89 -15.30
CA GLN A 36 -9.31 7.93 -15.31
C GLN A 36 -9.94 7.16 -14.14
N ASN A 37 -9.29 6.09 -13.68
CA ASN A 37 -9.78 5.27 -12.57
C ASN A 37 -9.38 5.81 -11.19
N ARG A 38 -8.41 6.74 -11.10
CA ARG A 38 -8.00 7.38 -9.85
C ARG A 38 -9.13 8.27 -9.30
N GLY A 39 -9.36 8.20 -7.99
CA GLY A 39 -10.35 9.04 -7.30
C GLY A 39 -11.77 8.47 -7.25
N ARG A 40 -12.07 7.37 -7.96
CA ARG A 40 -13.37 6.69 -7.86
C ARG A 40 -13.46 5.73 -6.67
N LYS A 41 -12.33 5.23 -6.19
CA LYS A 41 -12.25 4.35 -5.01
C LYS A 41 -11.89 5.18 -3.78
N SER A 42 -12.48 4.86 -2.64
CA SER A 42 -12.19 5.52 -1.36
C SER A 42 -10.69 5.46 -0.98
N LYS A 43 -9.98 4.40 -1.38
CA LYS A 43 -8.54 4.22 -1.14
C LYS A 43 -7.65 5.21 -1.92
N ASP A 44 -8.13 5.71 -3.06
CA ASP A 44 -7.36 6.62 -3.91
C ASP A 44 -7.62 8.10 -3.55
N GLN A 45 -8.60 8.35 -2.68
CA GLN A 45 -8.94 9.71 -2.24
C GLN A 45 -7.93 10.14 -1.18
N PRO A 46 -7.22 11.27 -1.37
CA PRO A 46 -6.34 11.79 -0.34
C PRO A 46 -7.17 12.05 0.93
N PRO A 47 -6.64 11.73 2.12
CA PRO A 47 -7.38 11.92 3.36
C PRO A 47 -7.81 13.37 3.45
N ARG A 48 -9.13 13.60 3.55
CA ARG A 48 -9.67 14.94 3.74
C ARG A 48 -9.02 15.51 4.99
N LYS A 49 -8.40 16.69 4.86
CA LYS A 49 -7.83 17.42 5.98
C LYS A 49 -8.97 17.92 6.87
N VAL A 50 -9.55 17.02 7.65
CA VAL A 50 -10.45 17.40 8.73
C VAL A 50 -9.55 18.01 9.79
N ALA A 51 -9.75 19.29 10.08
CA ALA A 51 -9.14 19.91 11.23
C ALA A 51 -9.52 19.05 12.45
N LYS A 52 -8.51 18.49 13.13
CA LYS A 52 -8.74 17.75 14.36
C LYS A 52 -9.52 18.69 15.28
N LYS A 53 -10.71 18.28 15.70
CA LYS A 53 -11.45 19.01 16.72
C LYS A 53 -10.53 19.12 17.92
N LYS A 54 -10.38 20.34 18.44
CA LYS A 54 -9.69 20.56 19.72
C LYS A 54 -10.39 19.65 20.74
N PRO A 55 -9.64 19.01 21.66
CA PRO A 55 -10.27 18.20 22.70
C PRO A 55 -11.33 19.05 23.39
N GLU A 56 -12.56 18.54 23.43
CA GLU A 56 -13.66 19.17 24.15
C GLU A 56 -13.21 19.36 25.60
N GLY A 57 -13.34 20.60 26.09
CA GLY A 57 -12.77 21.04 27.35
C GLY A 57 -13.12 20.06 28.47
N THR A 58 -12.09 19.45 29.03
CA THR A 58 -12.24 18.58 30.19
C THR A 58 -12.87 19.41 31.31
N VAL A 59 -13.92 18.88 31.94
CA VAL A 59 -14.67 19.54 33.02
C VAL A 59 -13.77 19.88 34.22
N PHE A 60 -12.62 19.21 34.33
CA PHE A 60 -11.63 19.44 35.35
C PHE A 60 -10.56 20.40 34.85
N THR A 61 -10.41 21.50 35.59
CA THR A 61 -9.33 22.47 35.43
C THR A 61 -8.18 22.13 36.37
N GLU A 62 -6.98 22.63 36.06
CA GLU A 62 -5.79 22.47 36.93
C GLU A 62 -6.04 22.98 38.37
N GLU A 63 -6.93 23.95 38.52
CA GLU A 63 -7.32 24.50 39.82
C GLU A 63 -8.16 23.51 40.64
N ASP A 64 -8.99 22.68 39.98
CA ASP A 64 -9.76 21.61 40.63
C ASP A 64 -8.83 20.52 41.18
N PHE A 65 -7.76 20.19 40.45
CA PHE A 65 -6.75 19.24 40.92
C PHE A 65 -6.02 19.76 42.17
N ARG A 66 -5.63 21.04 42.18
CA ARG A 66 -4.98 21.65 43.36
C ARG A 66 -5.90 21.69 44.58
N LYS A 67 -7.20 21.90 44.37
CA LYS A 67 -8.20 21.85 45.44
C LYS A 67 -8.31 20.44 46.01
N PHE A 68 -8.41 19.43 45.12
CA PHE A 68 -8.46 18.02 45.50
C PHE A 68 -7.21 17.58 46.28
N GLU A 69 -6.02 17.95 45.82
CA GLU A 69 -4.76 17.64 46.51
C GLU A 69 -4.72 18.20 47.92
N ARG A 70 -5.21 19.43 48.13
CA ARG A 70 -5.27 20.02 49.48
C ARG A 70 -6.29 19.33 50.38
N GLU A 71 -7.44 18.97 49.83
CA GLU A 71 -8.53 18.35 50.56
C GLU A 71 -8.19 16.92 51.02
N TYR A 72 -7.41 16.19 50.23
CA TYR A 72 -7.02 14.81 50.54
C TYR A 72 -5.60 14.65 51.12
N PHE A 73 -4.66 15.54 50.79
CA PHE A 73 -3.24 15.36 51.13
C PHE A 73 -2.60 16.54 51.90
N GLY A 74 -3.34 17.59 52.25
CA GLY A 74 -2.77 18.72 53.01
C GLY A 74 -3.36 18.84 54.43
N ARG A 75 -2.67 18.60 55.55
CA ARG A 75 -1.31 18.15 55.97
C ARG A 75 -1.47 17.70 57.45
N PRO A 76 -0.47 17.10 58.14
CA PRO A 76 0.79 16.49 57.72
C PRO A 76 0.76 14.96 57.71
#